data_AF-A0A956SHG1-F1
#
_entry.id   AF-A0A956SHG1-F1
#
_cell.length_a   1.000
_cell.length_b   1.000
_cell.length_c   1.000
_cell.angle_alpha   90.00
_cell.angle_beta   90.00
_cell.angle_gamma   90.00
#
_symmetry.space_group_name_H-M   'P 1'
#
loop_
_entity.id
_entity.type
_entity.pdbx_description
1 polymer ?
#
loop_
_entity_poly.entity_id
_entity_poly.type
_entity_poly.pdbx_seq_one_letter_code
_entity_poly.pdbx_strand_id
1 'polypeptide(L)'
;MSDINTVSGFARIEAAKAKARYGDFTSTHEAYGVLCEEVDELLSAIRANMADEVFEESVQVASVALRLAEIVSRRDPEFMDRSSLTSAGLATERA
;
A
#
# COMPACT_ATOMS: atom_id res chain seq x y z
N MET A 1 19.81 -11.57 -11.12
CA MET A 1 18.67 -10.78 -11.62
C MET A 1 17.53 -11.02 -10.65
N SER A 2 17.07 -9.99 -9.93
CA SER A 2 15.94 -10.12 -9.00
C SER A 2 14.67 -10.43 -9.81
N ASP A 3 13.89 -11.42 -9.40
CA ASP A 3 12.60 -11.72 -10.03
C ASP A 3 11.46 -10.98 -9.31
N ILE A 4 10.27 -10.98 -9.91
CA ILE A 4 9.11 -10.28 -9.34
C ILE A 4 8.75 -10.79 -7.94
N ASN A 5 8.99 -12.08 -7.67
CA ASN A 5 8.76 -12.68 -6.36
C ASN A 5 9.70 -12.08 -5.30
N THR A 6 10.99 -12.00 -5.62
CA THR A 6 12.01 -11.38 -4.75
C THR A 6 11.67 -9.92 -4.50
N VAL A 7 11.31 -9.16 -5.54
CA VAL A 7 10.95 -7.74 -5.41
C VAL A 7 9.70 -7.55 -4.55
N SER A 8 8.65 -8.36 -4.77
CA SER A 8 7.42 -8.30 -3.95
C SER A 8 7.67 -8.59 -2.46
N GLY A 9 8.73 -9.34 -2.15
CA GLY A 9 9.17 -9.59 -0.77
C GLY A 9 9.53 -8.31 -0.02
N PHE A 10 10.15 -7.33 -0.69
CA PHE A 10 10.48 -6.04 -0.08
C PHE A 10 9.23 -5.25 0.29
N ALA A 11 8.21 -5.21 -0.58
CA ALA A 11 6.95 -4.54 -0.29
C ALA A 11 6.23 -5.17 0.93
N ARG A 12 6.30 -6.50 1.09
CA ARG A 12 5.76 -7.19 2.26
C ARG A 12 6.50 -6.83 3.55
N ILE A 13 7.83 -6.76 3.49
CA ILE A 13 8.66 -6.36 4.63
C ILE A 13 8.35 -4.91 5.01
N GLU A 14 8.29 -4.02 4.03
CA GLU A 14 8.00 -2.61 4.25
C GLU A 14 6.58 -2.42 4.82
N ALA A 15 5.59 -3.14 4.29
CA ALA A 15 4.24 -3.13 4.82
C ALA A 15 4.19 -3.56 6.30
N ALA A 16 4.95 -4.60 6.66
CA ALA A 16 5.03 -5.06 8.05
C ALA A 16 5.72 -4.03 8.95
N LYS A 17 6.80 -3.38 8.51
CA LYS A 17 7.49 -2.32 9.25
C LYS A 17 6.58 -1.11 9.47
N ALA A 18 5.95 -0.60 8.41
CA ALA A 18 5.07 0.55 8.47
C ALA A 18 3.86 0.27 9.39
N LYS A 19 3.26 -0.92 9.29
CA LYS A 19 2.18 -1.35 10.21
C LYS A 19 2.66 -1.45 11.65
N ALA A 20 3.85 -1.97 11.92
CA ALA A 20 4.39 -2.05 13.28
C ALA A 20 4.66 -0.65 13.88
N ARG A 21 5.01 0.33 13.05
CA ARG A 21 5.31 1.70 13.46
C ARG A 21 4.07 2.58 13.64
N TYR A 22 3.13 2.51 12.70
CA TYR A 22 2.01 3.46 12.61
C TYR A 22 0.64 2.82 12.91
N GLY A 23 0.57 1.49 12.94
CA GLY A 23 -0.69 0.76 13.08
C GLY A 23 -1.45 0.62 11.77
N ASP A 24 -2.73 0.33 11.92
CA ASP A 24 -3.68 0.20 10.81
C ASP A 24 -4.20 1.56 10.37
N PHE A 25 -4.45 1.71 9.07
CA PHE A 25 -5.14 2.90 8.56
C PHE A 25 -6.53 3.00 9.18
N THR A 26 -6.97 4.22 9.49
CA THR A 26 -8.29 4.49 10.04
C THR A 26 -9.37 4.59 8.95
N SER A 27 -8.98 4.89 7.71
CA SER A 27 -9.89 4.97 6.56
C SER A 27 -9.16 4.80 5.21
N THR A 28 -9.92 4.59 4.13
CA THR A 28 -9.42 4.64 2.74
C THR A 28 -8.83 6.00 2.36
N HIS A 29 -9.34 7.10 2.93
CA HIS A 29 -8.85 8.45 2.65
C HIS A 29 -7.46 8.68 3.25
N GLU A 30 -7.23 8.18 4.47
CA GLU A 30 -5.89 8.19 5.07
C GLU A 30 -4.91 7.36 4.23
N ALA A 31 -5.30 6.13 3.87
CA ALA A 31 -4.47 5.27 3.05
C ALA A 31 -4.16 5.90 1.67
N TYR A 32 -5.14 6.58 1.06
CA TYR A 32 -4.95 7.30 -0.19
C TYR A 32 -4.01 8.50 -0.04
N GLY A 33 -4.10 9.24 1.07
CA GLY A 33 -3.18 10.33 1.38
C GLY A 33 -1.74 9.85 1.40
N VAL A 34 -1.45 8.78 2.15
CA VAL A 34 -0.11 8.17 2.19
C VAL A 34 0.29 7.67 0.80
N LEU A 35 -0.61 7.02 0.05
CA LEU A 35 -0.30 6.56 -1.30
C LEU A 35 0.09 7.71 -2.24
N CYS A 36 -0.57 8.87 -2.12
CA CYS A 36 -0.22 10.07 -2.89
C CYS A 36 1.17 10.60 -2.53
N GLU A 37 1.55 10.60 -1.25
CA GLU A 37 2.88 10.99 -0.80
C GLU A 37 3.95 10.09 -1.44
N GLU A 38 3.82 8.77 -1.32
CA GLU A 38 4.80 7.82 -1.90
C GLU A 38 4.89 7.92 -3.43
N VAL A 39 3.78 8.20 -4.12
CA VAL A 39 3.79 8.39 -5.58
C VAL A 39 4.48 9.70 -5.98
N ASP A 40 4.36 10.76 -5.19
CA ASP A 40 5.06 12.03 -5.43
C ASP A 40 6.56 11.90 -5.18
N GLU A 41 6.96 11.15 -4.16
CA GLU A 41 8.36 10.79 -3.89
C GLU A 41 8.93 9.94 -5.03
N LEU A 42 8.21 8.92 -5.50
CA LEU A 42 8.59 8.12 -6.66
C LEU A 42 8.76 8.98 -7.92
N LEU A 43 7.81 9.90 -8.18
CA LEU A 43 7.91 10.80 -9.32
C LEU A 43 9.15 11.70 -9.22
N SER A 44 9.46 12.17 -8.00
CA SER A 44 10.65 12.98 -7.72
C SER A 44 11.94 12.19 -7.97
N ALA A 45 12.04 10.95 -7.48
CA ALA A 45 13.17 10.06 -7.70
C ALA A 45 13.39 9.75 -9.20
N ILE A 46 12.32 9.51 -9.95
CA ILE A 46 12.37 9.31 -11.41
C ILE A 46 12.91 10.56 -12.11
N ARG A 47 12.41 11.75 -11.77
CA ARG A 47 12.87 13.01 -12.35
C ARG A 47 14.33 13.30 -12.02
N ALA A 48 14.78 12.91 -10.83
CA ALA A 48 16.17 13.04 -10.39
C ALA A 48 17.10 11.97 -11.00
N ASN A 49 16.57 10.95 -11.67
CA ASN A 49 17.30 9.80 -12.20
C ASN A 49 18.08 9.02 -11.12
N MET A 50 17.51 8.90 -9.92
CA MET A 50 18.12 8.23 -8.77
C MET A 50 17.61 6.79 -8.68
N ALA A 51 18.36 5.84 -9.25
CA ALA A 51 17.89 4.45 -9.42
C ALA A 51 17.54 3.75 -8.10
N ASP A 52 18.32 3.97 -7.04
CA ASP A 52 18.08 3.38 -5.72
C ASP A 52 16.78 3.93 -5.10
N GLU A 53 16.57 5.25 -5.15
CA GLU A 53 15.34 5.89 -4.68
C GLU A 53 14.12 5.43 -5.50
N VAL A 54 14.24 5.31 -6.83
CA VAL A 54 13.15 4.79 -7.66
C VAL A 54 12.74 3.38 -7.21
N PHE A 55 13.71 2.53 -6.85
CA PHE A 55 13.42 1.20 -6.31
C PHE A 55 12.74 1.28 -4.95
N GLU A 56 13.29 2.09 -4.03
CA GLU A 56 12.74 2.28 -2.68
C GLU A 56 11.30 2.79 -2.73
N GLU A 57 11.03 3.89 -3.42
CA GLU A 57 9.69 4.49 -3.49
C GLU A 57 8.69 3.61 -4.24
N SER A 58 9.14 2.84 -5.23
CA SER A 58 8.28 1.82 -5.87
C SER A 58 7.85 0.74 -4.87
N VAL A 59 8.76 0.32 -3.97
CA VAL A 59 8.47 -0.63 -2.89
C VAL A 59 7.51 -0.02 -1.87
N GLN A 60 7.67 1.26 -1.53
CA GLN A 60 6.79 1.96 -0.59
C GLN A 60 5.36 2.11 -1.15
N VAL A 61 5.21 2.51 -2.42
CA VAL A 61 3.91 2.53 -3.13
C VAL A 61 3.23 1.16 -3.08
N ALA A 62 3.97 0.09 -3.41
CA ALA A 62 3.43 -1.27 -3.36
C ALA A 62 3.06 -1.71 -1.93
N SER A 63 3.84 -1.31 -0.93
CA SER A 63 3.60 -1.56 0.49
C SER A 63 2.28 -0.90 0.97
N VAL A 64 2.05 0.36 0.63
CA VAL A 64 0.82 1.08 0.99
C VAL A 64 -0.40 0.43 0.34
N ALA A 65 -0.32 0.10 -0.95
CA ALA A 65 -1.39 -0.60 -1.65
C ALA A 65 -1.69 -1.98 -1.05
N LEU A 66 -0.65 -2.72 -0.66
CA LEU A 66 -0.81 -4.03 0.01
C LEU A 66 -1.49 -3.89 1.37
N ARG A 67 -1.09 -2.90 2.18
CA ARG A 67 -1.73 -2.61 3.48
C ARG A 67 -3.20 -2.22 3.31
N LEU A 68 -3.53 -1.41 2.31
CA LEU A 68 -4.91 -1.03 2.00
C LEU A 68 -5.74 -2.24 1.57
N ALA A 69 -5.22 -3.09 0.68
CA ALA A 69 -5.92 -4.31 0.26
C ALA A 69 -6.16 -5.25 1.45
N GLU A 70 -5.16 -5.40 2.32
CA GLU A 70 -5.23 -6.25 3.50
C GLU A 70 -6.30 -5.76 4.50
N ILE A 71 -6.32 -4.48 4.86
CA ILE A 71 -7.32 -3.95 5.81
C ILE A 71 -8.74 -4.01 5.23
N VAL A 72 -8.92 -3.71 3.94
CA VAL A 72 -10.21 -3.83 3.25
C VAL A 72 -10.70 -5.27 3.21
N SER A 73 -9.79 -6.24 3.10
CA SER A 73 -10.12 -7.68 3.07
C SER A 73 -10.72 -8.18 4.40
N ARG A 74 -10.38 -7.54 5.53
CA ARG A 74 -10.88 -7.90 6.86
C ARG A 74 -12.36 -7.55 7.06
N ARG A 75 -12.88 -6.59 6.29
CA ARG A 75 -14.26 -6.08 6.42
C ARG A 75 -14.60 -5.60 7.84
N ASP A 76 -13.63 -4.95 8.50
CA ASP A 76 -13.86 -4.36 9.82
C ASP A 76 -14.97 -3.28 9.76
N PRO A 77 -16.03 -3.36 10.59
CA PRO A 77 -17.16 -2.43 10.49
C PRO A 77 -16.79 -0.97 10.68
N GLU A 78 -15.88 -0.65 11.60
CA GLU A 78 -15.49 0.73 11.90
C GLU A 78 -14.69 1.33 10.73
N PHE A 79 -13.74 0.57 10.19
CA PHE A 79 -12.99 0.98 9.00
C PHE A 79 -13.90 1.18 7.78
N MET A 80 -14.84 0.27 7.54
CA MET A 80 -15.75 0.33 6.40
C MET A 80 -16.69 1.54 6.48
N ASP A 81 -17.24 1.83 7.67
CA ASP A 81 -18.09 3.00 7.93
C ASP A 81 -17.32 4.32 7.67
N ARG A 82 -16.14 4.46 8.29
CA ARG A 82 -15.26 5.63 8.08
C ARG A 82 -14.82 5.82 6.63
N SER A 83 -14.75 4.72 5.88
CA SER A 83 -14.36 4.72 4.47
C SER A 83 -15.54 4.86 3.51
N SER A 84 -16.78 4.93 4.02
CA SER A 84 -18.00 4.90 3.21
C SER A 84 -18.07 3.71 2.25
N LEU A 85 -17.49 2.58 2.64
CA LEU A 85 -17.47 1.36 1.84
C LEU A 85 -18.66 0.47 2.18
N THR A 86 -19.29 -0.09 1.16
CA THR A 86 -20.34 -1.10 1.36
C THR A 86 -19.72 -2.48 1.62
N SER A 87 -20.30 -3.24 2.53
CA SER A 87 -19.90 -4.63 2.80
C SER A 87 -20.27 -5.61 1.67
N ALA A 88 -21.16 -5.22 0.77
CA ALA A 88 -21.48 -5.97 -0.45
C ALA A 88 -20.33 -5.85 -1.48
N GLY A 89 -19.72 -6.97 -1.90
CA GLY A 89 -18.91 -7.01 -3.13
C GLY A 89 -17.45 -7.48 -3.07
N LEU A 90 -17.07 -8.46 -2.25
CA LEU A 90 -15.84 -9.26 -2.50
C LEU A 90 -16.14 -10.77 -2.55
N ALA A 91 -17.33 -11.15 -3.04
CA ALA A 91 -17.56 -12.52 -3.42
C ALA A 91 -16.92 -12.76 -4.80
N THR A 92 -15.78 -13.45 -4.79
CA THR A 92 -15.45 -14.44 -5.83
C THR A 92 -15.22 -13.90 -7.25
N GLU A 93 -14.15 -13.14 -7.51
CA GLU A 93 -13.70 -12.97 -8.91
C GLU A 93 -12.27 -12.41 -9.03
N ARG A 94 -11.27 -13.08 -8.45
CA ARG A 94 -9.86 -12.96 -8.90
C ARG A 94 -9.17 -14.32 -8.77
N ALA A 95 -9.33 -15.11 -9.84
CA ALA A 95 -8.50 -16.28 -10.14
C ALA A 95 -7.15 -15.81 -10.70
#